data_AF-A0A1I3VJ01-F1
#
_entry.id   AF-A0A1I3VJ01-F1
#
_cell.length_a   1.000
_cell.length_b   1.000
_cell.length_c   1.000
_cell.angle_alpha   90.00
_cell.angle_beta   90.00
_cell.angle_gamma   90.00
#
_symmetry.space_group_name_H-M   'P 1'
#
loop_
_entity.id
_entity.type
_entity.pdbx_description
1 polymer ?
#
loop_
_entity_poly.entity_id
_entity_poly.type
_entity_poly.pdbx_seq_one_letter_code
_entity_poly.pdbx_strand_id
1 'polypeptide(L)'
;MKKYYPDGDIEDQLNFTGWNIAVLMTKVLEACGNDLSRQNIMKQATALKNVALPGLIPGITVNTSPDDYRLITSLRPQRFDGERWVPMSGTMAAQ
;
A
#
# COMPACT_ATOMS: atom_id res chain seq x y z
N MET A 1 16.77 -1.11 1.57
CA MET A 1 17.37 -0.84 0.23
C MET A 1 18.82 -1.30 0.15
N LYS A 2 19.74 -0.75 0.95
CA LYS A 2 21.21 -1.02 0.94
C LYS A 2 21.68 -2.44 0.59
N LYS A 3 21.01 -3.50 1.07
CA LYS A 3 21.38 -4.89 0.79
C LYS A 3 21.07 -5.37 -0.63
N TYR A 4 19.94 -4.97 -1.20
CA TYR A 4 19.40 -5.53 -2.45
C TYR A 4 19.25 -4.51 -3.58
N TYR A 5 19.30 -3.21 -3.25
CA TYR A 5 19.32 -2.10 -4.20
C TYR A 5 20.15 -0.97 -3.58
N PRO A 6 21.50 -1.07 -3.63
CA PRO A 6 22.41 -0.13 -2.96
C PRO A 6 22.43 1.27 -3.59
N ASP A 7 22.19 1.36 -4.90
CA ASP A 7 22.13 2.62 -5.64
C ASP A 7 20.77 3.33 -5.47
N GLY A 8 19.81 2.68 -4.82
CA GLY A 8 18.50 3.24 -4.55
C GLY A 8 18.54 4.29 -3.45
N ASP A 9 18.04 5.48 -3.76
CA ASP A 9 17.82 6.52 -2.77
C ASP A 9 16.67 6.13 -1.83
N ILE A 10 16.94 6.19 -0.53
CA ILE A 10 15.95 5.88 0.52
C ILE A 10 14.97 7.04 0.75
N GLU A 11 15.32 8.25 0.33
CA GLU A 11 14.46 9.44 0.42
C GLU A 11 13.56 9.58 -0.81
N ASP A 12 13.80 8.80 -1.87
CA ASP A 12 12.94 8.76 -3.04
C ASP A 12 11.60 8.07 -2.72
N GLN A 13 10.51 8.82 -2.93
CA GLN A 13 9.14 8.40 -2.64
C GLN A 13 8.69 7.20 -3.51
N LEU A 14 9.16 7.08 -4.75
CA LEU A 14 8.83 5.97 -5.64
C LEU A 14 9.52 4.69 -5.21
N ASN A 15 10.77 4.77 -4.74
CA ASN A 15 11.47 3.63 -4.16
C ASN A 15 10.75 3.10 -2.91
N PHE A 16 10.33 4.02 -2.04
CA PHE A 16 9.53 3.67 -0.86
C PHE A 16 8.18 3.03 -1.25
N THR A 17 7.50 3.60 -2.24
CA THR A 17 6.22 3.09 -2.75
C THR A 17 6.37 1.68 -3.33
N GLY A 18 7.39 1.45 -4.15
CA GLY A 18 7.70 0.13 -4.73
C GLY A 18 7.96 -0.93 -3.66
N TRP A 19 8.74 -0.58 -2.62
CA TRP A 19 8.94 -1.46 -1.47
C TRP A 19 7.62 -1.80 -0.76
N ASN A 20 6.76 -0.81 -0.55
CA ASN A 20 5.48 -1.02 0.13
C ASN A 20 4.52 -1.92 -0.68
N ILE A 21 4.52 -1.80 -2.01
CA ILE A 21 3.79 -2.70 -2.93
C ILE A 21 4.35 -4.13 -2.82
N ALA A 22 5.67 -4.29 -2.76
CA ALA A 22 6.28 -5.61 -2.58
C ALA A 22 5.87 -6.27 -1.26
N VAL A 23 5.80 -5.50 -0.16
CA VAL A 23 5.29 -6.01 1.13
C VAL A 23 3.85 -6.51 1.01
N LEU A 24 2.98 -5.79 0.29
CA LEU A 24 1.61 -6.25 0.03
C LEU A 24 1.59 -7.55 -0.78
N MET A 25 2.40 -7.63 -1.84
CA MET A 25 2.51 -8.83 -2.66
C MET A 25 2.97 -10.04 -1.83
N THR A 26 3.94 -9.86 -0.92
CA THR A 26 4.35 -10.92 0.00
C THR A 26 3.18 -11.43 0.82
N LYS A 27 2.34 -10.55 1.38
CA LYS A 27 1.13 -10.97 2.14
C LYS A 27 0.14 -11.76 1.28
N VAL A 28 -0.06 -11.35 0.03
CA VAL A 28 -0.93 -12.08 -0.92
C VAL A 28 -0.38 -13.47 -1.20
N LEU A 29 0.92 -13.59 -1.46
CA LEU A 29 1.58 -14.87 -1.74
C LEU A 29 1.60 -15.78 -0.51
N GLU A 30 1.82 -15.24 0.69
CA GLU A 30 1.70 -15.98 1.96
C GLU A 30 0.28 -16.57 2.12
N ALA A 31 -0.75 -15.78 1.83
CA ALA A 31 -2.14 -16.23 1.88
C ALA A 31 -2.49 -17.29 0.82
N CYS A 32 -1.73 -17.38 -0.26
CA CYS A 32 -1.90 -18.43 -1.27
C CYS A 32 -1.40 -19.80 -0.79
N GLY A 33 -0.47 -19.85 0.18
CA GLY A 33 0.17 -21.08 0.62
C GLY A 33 0.88 -21.77 -0.54
N ASN A 34 0.54 -23.03 -0.81
CA ASN A 34 1.15 -23.84 -1.87
C ASN A 34 0.49 -23.68 -3.25
N ASP A 35 -0.69 -23.05 -3.33
CA ASP A 35 -1.41 -22.85 -4.60
C ASP A 35 -1.12 -21.46 -5.14
N LEU A 36 -0.07 -21.34 -5.95
CA LEU A 36 0.30 -20.11 -6.65
C LEU A 36 -0.34 -20.01 -8.05
N SER A 37 -1.48 -20.68 -8.27
CA SER A 37 -2.22 -20.52 -9.51
C SER A 37 -2.73 -19.08 -9.66
N ARG A 38 -2.84 -18.62 -10.90
CA ARG A 38 -3.41 -17.29 -11.22
C ARG A 38 -4.77 -17.09 -10.54
N GLN A 39 -5.61 -18.12 -10.53
CA GLN A 39 -6.94 -18.06 -9.93
C GLN A 39 -6.86 -17.81 -8.42
N ASN A 40 -6.01 -18.52 -7.69
CA ASN A 40 -5.87 -18.33 -6.25
C ASN A 40 -5.21 -17.00 -5.91
N ILE A 41 -4.18 -16.58 -6.67
CA ILE A 41 -3.56 -15.25 -6.51
C ILE A 41 -4.61 -14.15 -6.62
N MET A 42 -5.43 -14.18 -7.68
CA MET A 42 -6.49 -13.18 -7.86
C MET A 42 -7.53 -13.25 -6.74
N LYS A 43 -7.89 -14.46 -6.29
CA LYS A 43 -8.81 -14.65 -5.15
C LYS A 43 -8.29 -13.99 -3.89
N GLN A 44 -7.02 -14.18 -3.53
CA GLN A 44 -6.44 -13.56 -2.33
C GLN A 44 -6.25 -12.04 -2.50
N ALA A 45 -5.78 -11.60 -3.66
CA ALA A 45 -5.55 -10.18 -3.96
C ALA A 45 -6.84 -9.35 -4.00
N THR A 46 -7.99 -9.97 -4.30
CA THR A 46 -9.32 -9.33 -4.33
C THR A 46 -10.16 -9.60 -3.08
N ALA A 47 -9.56 -10.15 -2.02
CA ALA A 47 -10.24 -10.40 -0.75
C ALA A 47 -9.56 -9.68 0.43
N LEU A 48 -8.75 -8.65 0.15
CA LEU A 48 -8.00 -7.94 1.19
C LEU A 48 -8.97 -7.12 2.04
N LYS A 49 -8.87 -7.29 3.36
CA LYS A 49 -9.66 -6.55 4.35
C LYS A 49 -8.76 -6.01 5.44
N ASN A 50 -8.78 -4.69 5.62
CA ASN A 50 -8.04 -3.98 6.65
C ASN A 50 -6.54 -4.31 6.69
N VAL A 51 -5.91 -4.52 5.54
CA VAL A 51 -4.49 -4.87 5.48
C VAL A 51 -3.64 -3.62 5.71
N ALA A 52 -3.07 -3.51 6.91
CA ALA A 52 -2.10 -2.47 7.23
C ALA A 52 -0.75 -2.78 6.56
N LEU A 53 -0.13 -1.74 5.99
CA LEU A 53 1.23 -1.81 5.45
C LEU A 53 2.11 -0.78 6.15
N PRO A 54 3.40 -1.07 6.36
CA PRO A 54 4.30 -0.13 7.03
C PRO A 54 4.42 1.23 6.35
N GLY A 55 4.27 1.27 5.02
CA GLY A 55 4.36 2.51 4.25
C GLY A 55 3.07 3.32 4.16
N LEU A 56 1.99 2.88 4.80
CA LEU A 56 0.74 3.64 4.85
C LEU A 56 0.72 4.59 6.04
N ILE A 57 0.06 5.72 5.84
CA ILE A 57 -0.25 6.65 6.91
C ILE A 57 -1.10 5.92 7.98
N PRO A 58 -0.81 6.09 9.29
CA PRO A 58 -1.56 5.44 10.35
C PRO A 58 -3.08 5.66 10.21
N GLY A 59 -3.83 4.56 10.29
CA GLY A 59 -5.29 4.54 10.11
C GLY A 59 -5.76 4.27 8.68
N ILE A 60 -4.86 4.20 7.69
CA ILE A 60 -5.18 3.78 6.31
C ILE A 60 -4.79 2.31 6.13
N THR A 61 -5.68 1.54 5.53
CA THR A 61 -5.48 0.11 5.23
C THR A 61 -5.86 -0.20 3.79
N VAL A 62 -5.25 -1.26 3.25
CA VAL A 62 -5.64 -1.81 1.95
C VAL A 62 -6.91 -2.63 2.06
N ASN A 63 -7.86 -2.35 1.16
CA ASN A 63 -9.13 -3.06 1.04
C ASN A 63 -9.40 -3.29 -0.45
N THR A 64 -9.69 -4.52 -0.83
CA THR A 64 -10.08 -4.87 -2.20
C THR A 64 -11.28 -5.80 -2.19
N SER A 65 -11.94 -5.88 -3.34
CA SER A 65 -13.02 -6.81 -3.63
C SER A 65 -12.95 -7.27 -5.09
N PRO A 66 -13.67 -8.33 -5.49
CA PRO A 66 -13.70 -8.77 -6.89
C PRO A 66 -14.24 -7.72 -7.87
N ASP A 67 -14.93 -6.69 -7.36
CA ASP A 67 -15.51 -5.56 -8.07
C ASP A 67 -14.79 -4.21 -7.83
N ASP A 68 -13.87 -4.11 -6.86
CA ASP A 68 -13.05 -2.91 -6.61
C ASP A 68 -11.57 -3.28 -6.33
N TYR A 69 -10.72 -2.96 -7.30
CA TYR A 69 -9.29 -3.29 -7.29
C TYR A 69 -8.43 -2.15 -6.74
N ARG A 70 -9.03 -1.03 -6.32
CA ARG A 70 -8.28 0.10 -5.76
C ARG A 70 -7.71 -0.29 -4.41
N LEU A 71 -6.38 -0.29 -4.30
CA LEU A 71 -5.71 -0.70 -3.06
C LEU A 71 -6.01 0.26 -1.90
N ILE A 72 -6.06 1.56 -2.17
CA ILE A 72 -6.25 2.62 -1.17
C ILE A 72 -7.42 3.48 -1.61
N THR A 73 -8.45 3.55 -0.78
CA THR A 73 -9.67 4.34 -1.00
C THR A 73 -9.86 5.41 0.08
N SER A 74 -8.80 5.72 0.81
CA SER A 74 -8.78 6.76 1.84
C SER A 74 -7.59 7.69 1.63
N LEU A 75 -7.80 8.98 1.84
CA LEU A 75 -6.78 10.01 1.72
C LEU A 75 -6.77 10.89 2.97
N ARG A 76 -5.60 11.46 3.29
CA ARG A 76 -5.45 12.48 4.33
C ARG A 76 -5.17 13.81 3.65
N PRO A 77 -6.07 14.81 3.72
CA PRO A 77 -5.80 16.10 3.14
C PRO A 77 -4.58 16.75 3.81
N GLN A 78 -3.80 17.47 3.02
CA GLN A 78 -2.65 18.22 3.48
C GLN A 78 -2.77 19.66 2.98
N ARG A 79 -2.31 20.61 3.80
CA ARG A 79 -2.18 22.02 3.39
C ARG A 79 -0.70 22.38 3.29
N PHE A 80 -0.36 23.25 2.34
CA PHE A 80 0.96 23.87 2.30
C PHE A 80 0.98 25.05 3.28
N ASP A 81 1.96 25.10 4.17
CA ASP A 81 2.08 26.15 5.20
C ASP A 81 3.04 27.30 4.82
N GLY A 82 3.61 27.26 3.62
CA GLY A 82 4.64 28.19 3.14
C GLY A 82 6.03 27.55 3.03
N GLU A 83 6.27 26.45 3.75
CA GLU A 83 7.54 25.72 3.74
C GLU A 83 7.37 24.24 3.37
N ARG A 84 6.29 23.60 3.86
CA ARG A 84 6.04 22.17 3.69
C ARG A 84 4.56 21.82 3.67
N TRP A 85 4.28 20.58 3.27
CA TRP A 85 2.94 19.99 3.37
C TRP A 85 2.71 19.48 4.79
N VAL A 86 1.72 20.04 5.49
CA VAL A 86 1.32 19.60 6.83
C VAL A 86 -0.02 18.86 6.78
N PRO A 87 -0.14 17.71 7.48
CA PRO A 87 -1.41 16.98 7.53
C PRO A 87 -2.53 17.81 8.16
N MET A 88 -3.71 17.77 7.55
CA MET A 88 -4.94 18.23 8.18
C MET A 88 -5.54 17.09 9.01
N SER A 89 -6.41 17.43 9.96
CA SER A 89 -7.05 16.44 10.83
C SER A 89 -8.02 15.53 10.06
N GLY A 90 -7.98 14.23 10.37
CA GLY A 90 -8.91 13.24 9.82
C GLY A 90 -8.44 12.56 8.53
N THR A 91 -9.18 11.54 8.11
CA THR A 91 -9.07 10.90 6.79
C THR A 91 -10.42 11.02 6.08
N MET A 92 -10.40 11.03 4.76
CA MET A 92 -11.58 11.11 3.91
C MET A 92 -11.56 9.97 2.90
N ALA A 93 -12.73 9.59 2.39
CA ALA A 93 -12.80 8.67 1.27
C ALA A 93 -12.17 9.29 0.01
N ALA A 94 -11.39 8.51 -0.71
CA ALA A 94 -10.93 8.86 -2.05
C ALA A 94 -12.05 8.54 -3.05
N GLN A 95 -12.29 9.45 -3.99
CA GLN A 95 -13.29 9.27 -5.05
C GLN A 95 -12.80 8.29 -6.10
#